data_AF-A0A0Q9K411-F1
#
_entry.id   AF-A0A0Q9K411-F1
#
_cell.length_a   1.000
_cell.length_b   1.000
_cell.length_c   1.000
_cell.angle_alpha   90.00
_cell.angle_beta   90.00
_cell.angle_gamma   90.00
#
_symmetry.space_group_name_H-M   'P 1'
#
loop_
_entity.id
_entity.type
_entity.pdbx_description
1 polymer ?
#
loop_
_entity_poly.entity_id
_entity_poly.type
_entity_poly.pdbx_seq_one_letter_code
_entity_poly.pdbx_strand_id
1 'polypeptide(L)'
;MNAMSLWYRKPASDWNEALPIGNGRLGGMVFGDTVRERVQLNEDSVWYGGPMDRNNPDALAYLPDIRRMIAEGRLSEAEKLAAAASNHADLEFLQ
;
A
#
# COMPACT_ATOMS: atom_id res chain seq x y z
N MET A 1 8.98 -22.97 28.34
CA MET A 1 8.28 -22.20 27.29
C MET A 1 8.62 -22.83 25.95
N ASN A 2 7.62 -23.05 25.10
CA ASN A 2 7.84 -23.57 23.74
C ASN A 2 8.60 -22.52 22.91
N ALA A 3 9.46 -22.97 21.99
CA ALA A 3 10.29 -22.09 21.18
C ALA A 3 9.50 -21.22 20.17
N MET A 4 8.21 -21.50 19.97
CA MET A 4 7.33 -20.80 19.02
C MET A 4 6.20 -20.04 19.72
N SER A 5 6.53 -19.14 20.63
CA SER A 5 5.55 -18.25 21.26
C SER A 5 6.12 -16.86 21.49
N LEU A 6 5.34 -15.84 21.19
CA LEU A 6 5.58 -14.48 21.65
C LEU A 6 4.84 -14.28 22.98
N TRP A 7 5.55 -13.79 24.00
CA TRP A 7 5.01 -13.58 25.34
C TRP A 7 5.60 -12.31 25.96
N TYR A 8 4.75 -11.53 26.63
CA TYR A 8 5.12 -10.25 27.24
C TYR A 8 4.56 -10.16 28.65
N ARG A 9 5.25 -9.41 29.52
CA ARG A 9 4.88 -9.22 30.93
C ARG A 9 4.03 -7.98 31.19
N LYS A 10 3.70 -7.21 30.14
CA LYS A 10 2.99 -5.94 30.21
C LYS A 10 2.06 -5.82 28.99
N PRO A 11 0.92 -5.11 29.12
CA PRO A 11 0.08 -4.75 27.98
C PRO A 11 0.82 -3.83 27.01
N ALA A 12 0.37 -3.81 25.76
CA ALA A 12 0.86 -2.93 24.71
C ALA A 12 0.45 -1.48 24.98
N SER A 13 1.41 -0.55 24.90
CA SER A 13 1.17 0.89 25.03
C SER A 13 0.77 1.54 23.71
N ASP A 14 1.29 1.02 22.58
CA ASP A 14 0.93 1.45 21.24
C ASP A 14 0.73 0.26 20.28
N TRP A 15 0.37 0.56 19.03
CA TRP A 15 0.01 -0.43 18.02
C TRP A 15 1.16 -1.38 17.66
N ASN A 16 2.41 -0.92 17.69
CA ASN A 16 3.58 -1.73 17.33
C ASN A 16 3.89 -2.82 18.38
N GLU A 17 3.39 -2.65 19.61
CA GLU A 17 3.55 -3.62 20.69
C GLU A 17 2.37 -4.62 20.77
N ALA A 18 1.26 -4.33 20.09
CA ALA A 18 0.08 -5.19 20.08
C ALA A 18 0.30 -6.47 19.26
N LEU A 19 -0.36 -7.56 19.63
CA LEU A 19 -0.18 -8.86 19.00
C LEU A 19 -1.16 -9.06 17.83
N PRO A 20 -0.67 -9.33 16.61
CA PRO A 20 -1.54 -9.57 15.46
C PRO A 20 -2.15 -10.98 15.50
N ILE A 21 -3.43 -11.06 15.17
CA ILE A 21 -4.18 -12.29 14.89
C ILE A 21 -4.96 -12.11 13.58
N GLY A 22 -5.22 -13.20 12.85
CA GLY A 22 -6.03 -13.12 11.64
C GLY A 22 -6.26 -14.44 10.94
N ASN A 23 -7.19 -14.44 9.99
CA ASN A 23 -7.56 -15.60 9.17
C ASN A 23 -7.43 -15.36 7.66
N GLY A 24 -6.64 -14.35 7.27
CA GLY A 24 -6.48 -13.92 5.89
C GLY A 24 -7.45 -12.81 5.47
N ARG A 25 -8.69 -12.81 5.97
CA ARG A 25 -9.70 -11.78 5.67
C ARG A 25 -9.89 -10.78 6.80
N LEU A 26 -10.05 -11.29 8.02
CA LEU A 26 -10.18 -10.50 9.23
C LEU A 26 -8.84 -10.46 9.96
N GLY A 27 -8.49 -9.28 10.46
CA GLY A 27 -7.32 -9.02 11.30
C GLY A 27 -7.71 -8.39 12.63
N GLY A 28 -6.91 -8.66 13.66
CA GLY A 28 -7.05 -8.09 14.98
C GLY A 28 -5.69 -7.77 15.60
N MET A 29 -5.57 -6.63 16.27
CA MET A 29 -4.39 -6.28 17.08
C MET A 29 -4.81 -6.25 18.55
N VAL A 30 -4.29 -7.18 19.34
CA VAL A 30 -4.65 -7.39 20.76
C VAL A 30 -3.69 -6.63 21.66
N PHE A 31 -4.22 -5.77 22.55
CA PHE A 31 -3.39 -4.90 23.40
C PHE A 31 -3.10 -5.49 24.78
N GLY A 32 -4.01 -6.31 25.32
CA GLY A 32 -3.79 -7.05 26.58
C GLY A 32 -4.00 -6.25 27.86
N ASP A 33 -4.73 -5.12 27.80
CA ASP A 33 -5.01 -4.30 28.99
C ASP A 33 -6.02 -4.99 29.92
N THR A 34 -5.68 -5.06 31.20
CA THR A 34 -6.45 -5.84 32.19
C THR A 34 -7.75 -5.18 32.64
N VAL A 35 -7.87 -3.86 32.51
CA VAL A 35 -9.07 -3.10 32.94
C VAL A 35 -9.96 -2.81 31.75
N ARG A 36 -9.38 -2.40 30.63
CA ARG A 36 -10.10 -2.08 29.40
C ARG A 36 -9.31 -2.54 28.19
N GLU A 37 -9.58 -3.77 27.78
CA GLU A 37 -9.01 -4.32 26.55
C GLU A 37 -9.39 -3.49 25.33
N ARG A 38 -8.46 -3.42 24.37
CA ARG A 38 -8.69 -2.85 23.04
C ARG A 38 -8.21 -3.85 22.01
N VAL A 39 -9.13 -4.34 21.18
CA VAL A 39 -8.78 -5.05 19.95
C VAL A 39 -9.07 -4.12 18.78
N GLN A 40 -8.02 -3.71 18.05
CA GLN A 40 -8.22 -2.99 16.78
C GLN A 40 -8.46 -4.00 15.67
N LEU A 41 -9.43 -3.71 14.79
CA LEU A 41 -9.89 -4.64 13.77
C LEU A 41 -9.55 -4.14 12.37
N ASN A 42 -9.28 -5.08 11.48
CA ASN A 42 -9.12 -4.87 10.04
C ASN A 42 -9.97 -5.88 9.27
N GLU A 43 -10.40 -5.48 8.08
CA GLU A 43 -11.04 -6.33 7.09
C GLU A 43 -10.36 -6.04 5.74
N ASP A 44 -9.89 -7.09 5.06
CA ASP A 44 -8.99 -7.00 3.90
C ASP A 44 -9.56 -6.24 2.70
N SER A 45 -10.87 -6.11 2.60
CA SER A 45 -11.58 -5.46 1.49
C SER A 45 -12.02 -4.03 1.80
N VAL A 46 -11.83 -3.55 3.03
CA VAL A 46 -12.15 -2.16 3.42
C VAL A 46 -11.07 -1.21 2.90
N TRP A 47 -11.28 -0.75 1.67
CA TRP A 47 -10.47 0.27 1.00
C TRP A 47 -11.31 1.49 0.67
N TYR A 48 -10.68 2.67 0.71
CA TYR A 48 -11.30 3.89 0.20
C TYR A 48 -11.21 3.93 -1.32
N GLY A 49 -12.29 4.36 -1.97
CA GLY A 49 -12.41 4.40 -3.43
C GLY A 49 -13.34 3.32 -3.98
N GLY A 50 -13.81 3.53 -5.21
CA GLY A 50 -14.62 2.57 -5.95
C GLY A 50 -13.86 2.04 -7.18
N PRO A 51 -14.57 1.32 -8.08
CA PRO A 51 -14.04 1.02 -9.40
C PRO A 51 -13.59 2.31 -10.10
N MET A 52 -12.36 2.33 -10.59
CA MET A 52 -11.77 3.46 -11.31
C MET A 52 -11.13 2.95 -12.59
N ASP A 53 -11.33 3.67 -13.69
CA ASP A 53 -10.48 3.49 -14.87
C ASP A 53 -9.15 4.19 -14.61
N ARG A 54 -8.10 3.39 -14.44
CA ARG A 54 -6.72 3.86 -14.20
C ARG A 54 -5.85 3.70 -15.44
N ASN A 55 -6.45 3.45 -16.61
CA ASN A 55 -5.70 3.39 -17.85
C ASN A 55 -5.28 4.80 -18.25
N ASN A 56 -3.98 4.96 -18.50
CA ASN A 56 -3.45 6.20 -19.03
C ASN A 56 -3.64 6.21 -20.57
N PRO A 57 -4.47 7.12 -21.13
CA PRO A 57 -4.71 7.17 -22.57
C PRO A 57 -3.46 7.56 -23.37
N ASP A 58 -2.55 8.32 -22.77
CA ASP A 58 -1.35 8.84 -23.43
C ASP A 58 -0.18 7.84 -23.43
N ALA A 59 -0.27 6.77 -22.62
CA ALA A 59 0.81 5.81 -22.46
C ALA A 59 1.23 5.18 -23.80
N LEU A 60 0.27 4.90 -24.69
CA LEU A 60 0.56 4.30 -25.99
C LEU A 60 1.38 5.23 -26.89
N ALA A 61 1.10 6.54 -26.85
CA ALA A 61 1.77 7.53 -27.69
C ALA A 61 3.25 7.69 -27.31
N TYR A 62 3.56 7.67 -26.01
CA TYR A 62 4.93 7.88 -25.49
C TYR A 62 5.78 6.61 -25.38
N LEU A 63 5.16 5.42 -25.43
CA LEU A 63 5.84 4.13 -25.27
C LEU A 63 7.01 3.90 -26.25
N PRO A 64 6.91 4.23 -27.56
CA PRO A 64 8.02 4.05 -28.49
C PRO A 64 9.26 4.87 -28.10
N ASP A 65 9.08 6.12 -27.69
CA ASP A 65 10.17 7.02 -27.32
C ASP A 65 10.83 6.59 -26.01
N ILE A 66 10.05 6.17 -25.02
CA ILE A 66 10.57 5.64 -23.76
C ILE A 66 11.45 4.40 -24.04
N ARG A 67 10.98 3.46 -24.86
CA ARG A 67 11.75 2.26 -25.24
C ARG A 67 13.05 2.62 -25.97
N ARG A 68 13.01 3.60 -26.87
CA ARG A 68 14.20 4.08 -27.59
C ARG A 68 15.23 4.68 -26.63
N MET A 69 14.79 5.56 -25.71
CA MET A 69 15.70 6.16 -24.73
C MET A 69 16.35 5.12 -23.80
N ILE A 70 15.61 4.07 -23.41
CA ILE A 70 16.18 2.94 -22.65
C ILE A 70 17.26 2.22 -23.46
N ALA A 71 17.00 1.93 -24.74
CA ALA A 71 17.97 1.27 -25.62
C ALA A 71 19.24 2.13 -25.84
N GLU A 72 19.10 3.45 -25.83
CA GLU A 72 20.19 4.43 -25.91
C GLU A 72 20.92 4.66 -24.57
N GLY A 73 20.49 4.04 -23.47
CA GLY A 73 21.07 4.22 -22.12
C GLY A 73 20.64 5.51 -21.42
N ARG A 74 19.69 6.27 -21.97
CA ARG A 74 19.18 7.55 -21.45
C ARG A 74 18.09 7.36 -20.39
N LEU A 75 18.43 6.64 -19.32
CA LEU A 75 17.45 6.19 -18.31
C LEU A 75 16.72 7.34 -17.60
N SER A 76 17.43 8.40 -17.20
CA SER A 76 16.81 9.53 -16.48
C SER A 76 15.80 10.29 -17.35
N GLU A 77 16.03 10.37 -18.67
CA GLU A 77 15.12 11.03 -19.60
C GLU A 77 13.89 10.15 -19.87
N ALA A 78 14.08 8.84 -20.01
CA ALA A 78 13.00 7.87 -20.15
C ALA A 78 12.07 7.89 -18.92
N GLU A 79 12.63 7.95 -17.71
CA GLU A 79 11.87 8.03 -16.46
C GLU A 79 11.04 9.32 -16.38
N LYS A 80 11.65 10.46 -16.70
CA LYS A 80 10.94 11.76 -16.73
C LYS A 80 9.78 11.74 -17.71
N LEU A 81 9.99 11.18 -18.90
CA LEU A 81 8.93 11.08 -19.91
C LEU A 81 7.81 10.14 -19.46
N ALA A 82 8.14 9.00 -18.87
CA ALA A 82 7.16 8.06 -18.33
C ALA A 82 6.31 8.68 -17.21
N ALA A 83 6.94 9.43 -16.29
CA ALA A 83 6.23 10.12 -15.22
C ALA A 83 5.31 11.24 -15.76
N ALA A 84 5.81 12.04 -16.71
CA ALA A 84 5.02 13.09 -17.34
C ALA A 84 3.80 12.52 -18.09
N ALA A 85 3.97 11.41 -18.79
CA ALA A 85 2.88 10.71 -19.46
C ALA A 85 1.84 10.18 -18.46
N SER A 86 2.26 9.64 -17.31
CA SER A 86 1.34 9.14 -16.27
C SER A 86 0.53 10.24 -15.59
N ASN A 87 1.15 11.39 -15.32
CA ASN A 87 0.51 12.48 -14.58
C ASN A 87 -0.61 13.20 -15.35
N HIS A 88 -0.66 13.09 -16.69
CA HIS A 88 -1.72 13.72 -17.48
C HIS A 88 -3.09 13.05 -17.27
N ALA A 89 -3.11 11.77 -16.86
CA ALA A 89 -4.33 11.04 -16.52
C ALA A 89 -4.93 11.43 -15.16
N ASP A 90 -4.13 11.99 -14.25
CA ASP A 90 -4.57 12.31 -12.88
C ASP A 90 -5.21 13.72 -12.75
N LEU A 91 -4.99 14.60 -13.73
CA LEU A 91 -5.44 16.01 -13.67
C LEU A 91 -6.93 16.21 -13.96
N GLU A 92 -7.63 15.21 -14.53
CA GLU A 92 -9.09 15.28 -14.74
C GLU A 92 -9.91 15.03 -13.46
N PHE A 93 -9.27 14.62 -12.36
CA PHE A 93 -9.94 14.21 -11.11
C PHE A 93 -9.97 15.26 -10.00
N LEU A 94 -9.52 16.49 -10.26
CA LEU A 94 -9.57 17.62 -9.32
C LEU A 94 -10.72 18.62 -9.60
N GLN A 95 -11.79 18.18 -10.27
CA GLN A 95 -13.05 18.94 -10.38
C GLN A 95 -14.19 18.28 -9.62
#